data_AF-A0A970SQ47-F1
#
_entry.id   AF-A0A970SQ47-F1
#
_cell.length_a   1.000
_cell.length_b   1.000
_cell.length_c   1.000
_cell.angle_alpha   90.00
_cell.angle_beta   90.00
_cell.angle_gamma   90.00
#
_symmetry.space_group_name_H-M   'P 1'
#
loop_
_entity.id
_entity.type
_entity.pdbx_description
1 polymer ?
#
loop_
_entity_poly.entity_id
_entity_poly.type
_entity_poly.pdbx_seq_one_letter_code
_entity_poly.pdbx_strand_id
1 'polypeptide(L)'
;MSEQTTVEKEDTQLNEQTKEWQPSILAILCNWCSYAGADLAGSARMQYPETVRIVRVPCSGRADPMFVLKGFQKGFDGVMVLGCHPGDCHYAKGNYYARRRIAMTQDLLKALGIPAERFHFEWVSASEGNRFSALIKEFTRQLQELGPFEGVDR
;
A
#
# COMPACT_ATOMS: atom_id res chain seq x y z
N MET A 1 -12.95 50.44 15.62
CA MET A 1 -13.08 49.27 16.51
C MET A 1 -14.36 48.52 16.14
N SER A 2 -14.65 48.14 14.88
CA SER A 2 -13.88 47.40 13.85
C SER A 2 -13.38 46.03 14.32
N GLU A 3 -13.87 45.00 13.61
CA GLU A 3 -13.24 43.69 13.38
C GLU A 3 -13.48 42.52 14.34
N GLN A 4 -14.69 42.35 14.89
CA GLN A 4 -15.05 41.08 15.54
C GLN A 4 -16.51 40.67 15.29
N THR A 5 -16.89 40.35 14.04
CA THR A 5 -18.15 39.60 13.79
C THR A 5 -18.29 38.94 12.41
N THR A 6 -17.26 38.93 11.56
CA THR A 6 -17.34 38.33 10.21
C THR A 6 -16.64 36.97 10.08
N VAL A 7 -15.85 36.53 11.07
CA VAL A 7 -14.98 35.34 10.94
C VAL A 7 -15.72 34.01 11.15
N GLU A 8 -16.83 33.97 11.90
CA GLU A 8 -17.47 32.70 12.27
C GLU A 8 -18.52 32.19 11.26
N LYS A 9 -18.81 32.93 10.19
CA LYS A 9 -19.81 32.53 9.17
C LYS A 9 -19.20 32.10 7.83
N GLU A 10 -17.88 32.18 7.68
CA GLU A 10 -17.17 31.74 6.47
C GLU A 10 -16.74 30.25 6.54
N ASP A 11 -16.69 29.65 7.74
CA ASP A 11 -16.14 28.30 7.95
C ASP A 11 -17.11 27.13 7.68
N THR A 12 -18.37 27.38 7.30
CA THR A 12 -19.36 26.30 7.04
C THR A 12 -19.74 26.18 5.56
N GLN A 13 -18.98 26.79 4.65
CA GLN A 13 -19.14 26.63 3.21
C GLN A 13 -17.80 26.30 2.52
N LEU A 14 -17.10 25.29 3.03
CA LEU A 14 -15.95 24.71 2.34
C LEU A 14 -16.18 23.22 2.11
N ASN A 15 -16.40 22.90 0.84
CA ASN A 15 -16.23 21.60 0.18
C ASN A 15 -17.29 20.51 0.39
N GLU A 16 -18.42 20.64 -0.32
CA GLU A 16 -18.88 19.51 -1.15
C GLU A 16 -17.93 19.39 -2.37
N GLN A 17 -16.69 18.98 -2.12
CA GLN A 17 -15.78 18.60 -3.19
C GLN A 17 -16.33 17.32 -3.83
N THR A 18 -16.51 17.35 -5.15
CA THR A 18 -16.57 16.15 -5.97
C THR A 18 -15.44 15.24 -5.53
N LYS A 19 -15.75 14.13 -4.86
CA LYS A 19 -14.76 13.25 -4.24
C LYS A 19 -13.88 12.71 -5.36
N GLU A 20 -12.69 13.27 -5.53
CA GLU A 20 -11.70 12.78 -6.49
C GLU A 20 -11.50 11.29 -6.25
N TRP A 21 -11.48 10.51 -7.34
CA TRP A 21 -11.26 9.08 -7.24
C TRP A 21 -9.94 8.80 -6.52
N GLN A 22 -9.97 7.86 -5.57
CA GLN A 22 -8.80 7.43 -4.81
C GLN A 22 -8.55 5.94 -5.08
N PRO A 23 -7.32 5.54 -5.42
CA PRO A 23 -7.00 4.15 -5.66
C PRO A 23 -7.12 3.33 -4.39
N SER A 24 -7.54 2.08 -4.55
CA SER A 24 -7.56 1.09 -3.49
C SER A 24 -6.31 0.21 -3.56
N ILE A 25 -5.60 0.10 -2.44
CA ILE A 25 -4.34 -0.66 -2.34
C ILE A 25 -4.52 -1.83 -1.37
N LEU A 26 -4.25 -3.05 -1.82
CA LEU A 26 -4.11 -4.21 -0.94
C LEU A 26 -2.65 -4.37 -0.52
N ALA A 27 -2.36 -4.29 0.77
CA ALA A 27 -1.00 -4.45 1.31
C ALA A 27 -0.86 -5.74 2.12
N ILE A 28 -0.07 -6.69 1.65
CA ILE A 28 0.26 -7.93 2.36
C ILE A 28 1.54 -7.70 3.16
N LEU A 29 1.41 -7.62 4.48
CA LEU A 29 2.51 -7.24 5.37
C LEU A 29 2.99 -8.42 6.20
N CYS A 30 4.32 -8.62 6.24
CA CYS A 30 4.97 -9.45 7.24
C CYS A 30 4.71 -8.90 8.65
N ASN A 31 4.28 -9.78 9.56
CA ASN A 31 3.96 -9.47 10.95
C ASN A 31 5.13 -8.81 11.70
N TRP A 32 6.35 -9.32 11.51
CA TRP A 32 7.49 -8.96 12.38
C TRP A 32 8.18 -7.65 12.02
N CYS A 33 8.12 -7.23 10.76
CA CYS A 33 8.83 -6.04 10.29
C CYS A 33 7.84 -5.02 9.72
N SER A 34 7.34 -5.23 8.50
CA SER A 34 6.51 -4.26 7.80
C SER A 34 5.20 -3.91 8.52
N TYR A 35 4.57 -4.88 9.20
CA TYR A 35 3.37 -4.59 10.00
C TYR A 35 3.72 -3.73 11.22
N ALA A 36 4.81 -4.06 11.92
CA ALA A 36 5.33 -3.22 13.00
C ALA A 36 5.78 -1.82 12.51
N GLY A 37 6.32 -1.71 11.30
CA GLY A 37 6.63 -0.44 10.66
C GLY A 37 5.36 0.39 10.38
N ALA A 38 4.26 -0.26 9.99
CA ALA A 38 2.95 0.39 9.88
C ALA A 38 2.42 0.86 11.25
N ASP A 39 2.55 0.04 12.29
CA ASP A 39 2.19 0.42 13.67
C ASP A 39 3.04 1.59 14.17
N LEU A 40 4.33 1.63 13.83
CA LEU A 40 5.22 2.74 14.14
C LEU A 40 4.78 4.02 13.42
N ALA A 41 4.43 3.93 12.13
CA ALA A 41 3.90 5.08 11.39
C ALA A 41 2.63 5.64 12.05
N GLY A 42 1.73 4.75 12.49
CA GLY A 42 0.51 5.14 13.21
C GLY A 42 0.79 5.78 14.58
N SER A 43 1.61 5.15 15.41
CA SER A 43 1.93 5.67 16.76
C SER A 43 2.72 6.98 16.72
N ALA A 44 3.57 7.16 15.70
CA ALA A 44 4.29 8.42 15.43
C ALA A 44 3.45 9.46 14.67
N ARG A 45 2.16 9.18 14.40
CA ARG A 45 1.22 10.08 13.70
C ARG A 45 1.68 10.53 12.31
N MET A 46 2.45 9.68 11.63
CA MET A 46 2.91 9.94 10.27
C MET A 46 1.72 9.86 9.31
N GLN A 47 1.40 10.99 8.66
CA GLN A 47 0.27 11.06 7.74
C GLN A 47 0.62 10.42 6.40
N TYR A 48 -0.31 9.65 5.84
CA TYR A 48 -0.30 9.08 4.50
C TYR A 48 -1.76 8.87 4.04
N PRO A 49 -2.03 8.75 2.72
CA PRO A 49 -3.39 8.59 2.20
C PRO A 49 -4.11 7.35 2.74
N GLU A 50 -5.43 7.43 2.96
CA GLU A 50 -6.30 6.34 3.44
C GLU A 50 -6.65 5.26 2.37
N THR A 51 -5.77 5.09 1.38
CA THR A 51 -5.92 4.22 0.21
C THR A 51 -5.58 2.75 0.50
N VAL A 52 -4.83 2.48 1.57
CA VAL A 52 -4.30 1.14 1.88
C VAL A 52 -5.25 0.30 2.75
N ARG A 53 -5.31 -1.00 2.46
CA ARG A 53 -5.97 -2.05 3.27
C ARG A 53 -4.96 -3.15 3.57
N ILE A 54 -4.65 -3.33 4.85
CA ILE A 54 -3.58 -4.22 5.29
C ILE A 54 -4.10 -5.63 5.55
N VAL A 55 -3.45 -6.64 4.96
CA VAL A 55 -3.56 -8.05 5.32
C VAL A 55 -2.27 -8.47 5.99
N ARG A 56 -2.37 -8.89 7.25
CA ARG A 56 -1.23 -9.38 8.02
C ARG A 56 -0.96 -10.85 7.74
N VAL A 57 0.28 -11.18 7.42
CA VAL A 57 0.77 -12.55 7.29
C VAL A 57 1.95 -12.77 8.23
N PRO A 58 2.21 -14.00 8.73
CA PRO A 58 3.33 -14.24 9.63
C PRO A 58 4.68 -13.85 9.01
N CYS A 59 4.86 -14.08 7.71
CA CYS A 59 6.08 -13.78 6.97
C CYS A 59 5.74 -13.35 5.54
N SER A 60 6.56 -12.51 4.91
CA SER A 60 6.47 -12.27 3.45
C SER A 60 6.65 -13.56 2.65
N GLY A 61 7.33 -14.57 3.19
CA GLY A 61 7.38 -15.92 2.61
C GLY A 61 6.02 -16.60 2.51
N ARG A 62 4.96 -16.09 3.14
CA ARG A 62 3.57 -16.55 3.00
C ARG A 62 2.82 -15.84 1.87
N ALA A 63 3.34 -14.73 1.35
CA ALA A 63 2.74 -13.97 0.26
C ALA A 63 2.80 -14.80 -1.04
N ASP A 64 1.77 -15.60 -1.24
CA ASP A 64 1.59 -16.44 -2.41
C ASP A 64 1.20 -15.58 -3.63
N PRO A 65 1.72 -15.86 -4.84
CA PRO A 65 1.30 -15.16 -6.06
C PRO A 65 -0.23 -15.15 -6.25
N MET A 66 -0.93 -16.20 -5.82
CA MET A 66 -2.40 -16.27 -5.89
C MET A 66 -3.08 -15.21 -5.03
N PHE A 67 -2.46 -14.76 -3.92
CA PHE A 67 -3.01 -13.67 -3.12
C PHE A 67 -2.93 -12.34 -3.86
N VAL A 68 -1.87 -12.13 -4.64
CA VAL A 68 -1.70 -10.93 -5.46
C VAL A 68 -2.76 -10.90 -6.56
N LEU A 69 -2.90 -12.00 -7.30
CA LEU A 69 -3.94 -12.14 -8.32
C LEU A 69 -5.34 -11.98 -7.75
N LYS A 70 -5.59 -12.54 -6.55
CA LYS A 70 -6.89 -12.40 -5.89
C LYS A 70 -7.18 -10.95 -5.52
N GLY A 71 -6.15 -10.16 -5.17
CA GLY A 71 -6.29 -8.71 -4.96
C GLY A 71 -6.83 -8.02 -6.21
N PHE A 72 -6.18 -8.22 -7.36
CA PHE A 72 -6.66 -7.66 -8.63
C PHE A 72 -8.06 -8.17 -9.02
N GLN A 73 -8.34 -9.47 -8.84
CA GLN A 73 -9.68 -10.02 -9.07
C GLN A 73 -10.76 -9.39 -8.17
N LYS A 74 -10.39 -8.93 -6.98
CA LYS A 74 -11.30 -8.24 -6.05
C LYS A 74 -11.47 -6.74 -6.36
N GLY A 75 -10.84 -6.24 -7.42
CA GLY A 75 -10.97 -4.85 -7.86
C GLY A 75 -10.02 -3.87 -7.18
N PHE A 76 -8.93 -4.36 -6.57
CA PHE A 76 -7.90 -3.45 -6.07
C PHE A 76 -7.11 -2.82 -7.23
N ASP A 77 -6.87 -1.52 -7.14
CA ASP A 77 -6.15 -0.75 -8.16
C ASP A 77 -4.65 -1.01 -8.13
N GLY A 78 -4.13 -1.38 -6.96
CA GLY A 78 -2.78 -1.88 -6.78
C GLY A 78 -2.65 -2.86 -5.64
N VAL A 79 -1.64 -3.71 -5.72
CA VAL A 79 -1.29 -4.69 -4.69
C VAL A 79 0.16 -4.51 -4.30
N MET A 80 0.46 -4.54 -3.01
CA MET A 80 1.84 -4.52 -2.52
C MET A 80 2.12 -5.64 -1.54
N VAL A 81 3.36 -6.13 -1.55
CA VAL A 81 3.88 -7.06 -0.55
C VAL A 81 5.05 -6.39 0.14
N LEU A 82 5.02 -6.29 1.47
CA LEU A 82 6.15 -5.75 2.24
C LEU A 82 6.71 -6.81 3.20
N GLY A 83 8.03 -6.84 3.32
CA GLY A 83 8.74 -7.84 4.13
C GLY A 83 9.90 -7.28 4.93
N CYS A 84 10.52 -8.14 5.74
CA CYS A 84 11.78 -7.81 6.42
C CYS A 84 12.93 -7.70 5.41
N HIS A 85 13.90 -6.84 5.70
CA HIS A 85 15.15 -6.74 4.93
C HIS A 85 15.87 -8.10 4.80
N PRO A 86 16.56 -8.36 3.69
CA PRO A 86 17.41 -9.54 3.53
C PRO A 86 18.42 -9.67 4.68
N GLY A 87 18.40 -10.82 5.38
CA GLY A 87 19.22 -11.03 6.58
C GLY A 87 18.43 -10.94 7.89
N ASP A 88 17.38 -10.10 7.92
CA ASP A 88 16.62 -9.80 9.14
C ASP A 88 15.30 -10.58 9.25
N CYS A 89 15.14 -11.63 8.45
CA CYS A 89 13.91 -12.40 8.48
C CYS A 89 13.79 -13.14 9.81
N HIS A 90 12.67 -12.92 10.52
CA HIS A 90 12.35 -13.66 11.73
C HIS A 90 12.38 -15.19 11.53
N TYR A 91 12.01 -15.66 10.34
CA TYR A 91 12.04 -17.08 9.96
C TYR A 91 13.30 -17.44 9.15
N ALA A 92 14.40 -16.73 9.38
CA ALA A 92 15.72 -16.84 8.74
C ALA A 92 15.75 -16.58 7.22
N LYS A 93 14.99 -17.36 6.43
CA LYS A 93 15.06 -17.33 4.96
C LYS A 93 13.73 -17.06 4.25
N GLY A 94 12.65 -16.84 4.99
CA GLY A 94 11.31 -16.63 4.43
C GLY A 94 11.23 -15.54 3.36
N ASN A 95 11.88 -14.41 3.60
CA ASN A 95 11.94 -13.29 2.66
C ASN A 95 12.75 -13.59 1.38
N TYR A 96 13.80 -14.41 1.45
CA TYR A 96 14.54 -14.82 0.24
C TYR A 96 13.70 -15.70 -0.68
N TYR A 97 12.80 -16.52 -0.12
CA TYR A 97 11.83 -17.25 -0.94
C TYR A 97 10.79 -16.32 -1.53
N ALA A 98 10.30 -15.34 -0.74
CA ALA A 98 9.39 -14.31 -1.23
C ALA A 98 10.00 -13.55 -2.42
N ARG A 99 11.24 -13.08 -2.31
CA ARG A 99 11.95 -12.35 -3.38
C ARG A 99 11.94 -13.11 -4.71
N ARG A 100 12.21 -14.41 -4.68
CA ARG A 100 12.21 -15.27 -5.88
C ARG A 100 10.80 -15.43 -6.46
N ARG A 101 9.81 -15.73 -5.61
CA ARG A 101 8.42 -15.93 -6.06
C ARG A 101 7.83 -14.65 -6.62
N ILE A 102 8.14 -13.50 -6.01
CA ILE A 102 7.61 -12.20 -6.40
C ILE A 102 8.15 -11.74 -7.76
N ALA A 103 9.41 -12.06 -8.07
CA ALA A 103 9.93 -11.86 -9.42
C ALA A 103 9.09 -12.64 -10.45
N MET A 104 8.78 -13.90 -10.17
CA MET A 104 7.90 -14.71 -11.04
C MET A 104 6.46 -14.17 -11.07
N THR A 105 5.96 -13.62 -9.95
CA THR A 105 4.65 -12.96 -9.90
C THR A 105 4.60 -11.77 -10.85
N GLN A 106 5.64 -10.94 -10.91
CA GLN A 106 5.68 -9.79 -11.83
C GLN A 106 5.58 -10.24 -13.29
N ASP A 107 6.30 -11.30 -13.67
CA ASP A 107 6.23 -11.85 -15.02
C ASP A 107 4.85 -12.45 -15.33
N LEU A 108 4.24 -13.13 -14.35
CA LEU A 108 2.88 -13.65 -14.46
C LEU A 108 1.85 -12.53 -14.66
N LEU A 109 1.94 -11.45 -13.88
CA LEU A 109 1.03 -10.30 -14.00
C LEU A 109 1.11 -9.68 -15.40
N LYS A 110 2.33 -9.49 -15.93
CA LYS A 110 2.55 -9.00 -17.30
C LYS A 110 1.92 -9.93 -18.34
N ALA A 111 2.10 -11.25 -18.19
CA ALA A 111 1.51 -12.24 -19.10
C ALA A 111 -0.04 -12.22 -19.09
N LEU A 112 -0.64 -11.79 -17.98
CA LEU A 112 -2.08 -11.63 -17.81
C LEU A 112 -2.58 -10.23 -18.22
N GLY A 113 -1.71 -9.37 -18.76
CA GLY A 113 -2.07 -8.01 -19.17
C GLY A 113 -2.25 -7.02 -18.01
N ILE A 114 -1.87 -7.37 -16.79
CA ILE A 114 -1.90 -6.46 -15.64
C ILE A 114 -0.62 -5.59 -15.70
N PRO A 115 -0.74 -4.25 -15.73
CA PRO A 115 0.41 -3.36 -15.70
C PRO A 115 1.31 -3.63 -14.49
N ALA A 116 2.61 -3.80 -14.71
CA ALA A 116 3.56 -4.17 -13.66
C ALA A 116 3.64 -3.09 -12.56
N GLU A 117 3.38 -1.84 -12.94
CA GLU A 117 3.31 -0.66 -12.09
C GLU A 117 2.19 -0.74 -11.05
N ARG A 118 1.20 -1.64 -11.21
CA ARG A 118 0.15 -1.85 -10.21
C ARG A 118 0.54 -2.86 -9.13
N PHE A 119 1.73 -3.46 -9.21
CA PHE A 119 2.25 -4.38 -8.21
C PHE A 119 3.60 -3.94 -7.64
N HIS A 120 3.66 -3.76 -6.32
CA HIS A 120 4.88 -3.30 -5.64
C HIS A 120 5.41 -4.32 -4.64
N PHE A 121 6.75 -4.40 -4.54
CA PHE A 121 7.41 -5.19 -3.52
C PHE A 121 8.58 -4.44 -2.91
N GLU A 122 8.64 -4.39 -1.58
CA GLU A 122 9.70 -3.68 -0.86
C GLU A 122 10.01 -4.32 0.50
N TRP A 123 11.17 -3.98 1.02
CA TRP A 123 11.59 -4.28 2.39
C TRP A 123 11.32 -3.09 3.30
N VAL A 124 10.67 -3.35 4.43
CA VAL A 124 10.39 -2.36 5.48
C VAL A 124 10.62 -3.03 6.83
N SER A 125 11.56 -2.50 7.60
CA SER A 125 11.89 -2.92 8.97
C SER A 125 10.82 -2.46 9.97
N ALA A 126 10.87 -2.99 11.19
CA ALA A 126 9.98 -2.56 12.27
C ALA A 126 10.21 -1.09 12.69
N SER A 127 11.40 -0.54 12.47
CA SER A 127 11.76 0.83 12.85
C SER A 127 11.57 1.84 11.71
N GLU A 128 11.06 1.41 10.56
CA GLU A 128 10.98 2.20 9.32
C GLU A 128 9.57 2.73 9.04
N GLY A 129 8.91 3.33 10.05
CA GLY A 129 7.58 3.94 9.88
C GLY A 129 7.56 5.09 8.87
N ASN A 130 8.65 5.84 8.79
CA ASN A 130 8.85 6.88 7.78
C ASN A 130 8.90 6.29 6.36
N ARG A 131 9.60 5.17 6.16
CA ARG A 131 9.64 4.46 4.88
C ARG A 131 8.27 3.92 4.52
N PHE A 132 7.54 3.32 5.48
CA PHE A 132 6.18 2.83 5.26
C PHE A 132 5.25 3.94 4.75
N SER A 133 5.16 5.06 5.50
CA SER A 133 4.29 6.17 5.12
C SER A 133 4.69 6.82 3.78
N ALA A 134 5.99 6.94 3.50
CA ALA A 134 6.48 7.43 2.21
C ALA A 134 6.12 6.48 1.06
N LEU A 135 6.23 5.18 1.26
CA LEU A 135 5.91 4.17 0.25
C LEU A 135 4.42 4.14 -0.09
N ILE A 136 3.53 4.30 0.90
CA ILE A 136 2.09 4.41 0.64
C ILE A 136 1.78 5.68 -0.17
N LYS A 137 2.40 6.82 0.15
CA LYS A 137 2.23 8.07 -0.63
C LYS A 137 2.66 7.90 -2.07
N GLU A 138 3.86 7.35 -2.26
CA GLU A 138 4.45 7.18 -3.59
C GLU A 138 3.62 6.23 -4.44
N PHE A 139 3.23 5.08 -3.88
CA PHE A 139 2.42 4.12 -4.61
C PHE A 139 1.01 4.65 -4.90
N THR A 140 0.43 5.43 -3.98
CA THR A 140 -0.85 6.11 -4.22
C THR A 140 -0.76 7.07 -5.41
N ARG A 141 0.27 7.93 -5.43
CA ARG A 141 0.52 8.86 -6.54
C ARG A 141 0.69 8.14 -7.87
N GLN A 142 1.49 7.08 -7.87
CA GLN A 142 1.70 6.25 -9.06
C GLN A 142 0.39 5.65 -9.58
N LEU A 143 -0.47 5.12 -8.70
CA LEU A 143 -1.77 4.58 -9.11
C LEU A 143 -2.74 5.66 -9.56
N GLN A 144 -2.69 6.86 -8.99
CA GLN A 144 -3.48 8.01 -9.45
C GLN A 144 -3.13 8.37 -10.89
N GLU A 145 -1.85 8.35 -11.24
CA GLU A 145 -1.37 8.61 -12.62
C GLU A 145 -1.80 7.52 -13.61
N LEU A 146 -1.91 6.26 -13.15
CA LEU A 146 -2.39 5.14 -13.97
C LEU A 146 -3.93 5.11 -14.11
N GLY A 147 -4.65 5.83 -13.25
CA GLY A 147 -6.10 5.80 -13.19
C GLY A 147 -6.70 4.50 -12.62
N PRO A 148 -8.05 4.40 -12.61
CA PRO A 148 -8.77 3.23 -12.11
C PRO A 148 -8.37 1.93 -12.81
N PHE A 149 -8.31 0.83 -12.06
CA PHE A 149 -8.10 -0.49 -12.64
C PHE A 149 -9.44 -1.14 -12.99
N GLU A 150 -9.69 -1.34 -14.29
CA GLU A 150 -10.96 -1.93 -14.77
C GLU A 150 -11.04 -3.46 -14.60
N GLY A 151 -9.92 -4.10 -14.23
CA GLY A 151 -9.86 -5.50 -13.85
C GLY A 151 -9.27 -6.42 -14.91
N VAL A 152 -9.19 -7.70 -14.55
CA VAL A 152 -9.06 -8.85 -15.45
C VAL A 152 -10.46 -9.45 -15.49
N ASP A 153 -11.07 -9.61 -16.67
CA ASP A 153 -12.48 -9.99 -16.89
C ASP A 153 -13.20 -10.61 -15.66
N ARG A 154 -14.23 -9.91 -15.17
CA ARG A 154 -15.00 -10.26 -13.96
C ARG A 154 -15.78 -11.56 -14.10
#